data_AF-A0AAD0TDF7-F1
#
_entry.id   AF-A0AAD0TDF7-F1
#
_cell.length_a   1.000
_cell.length_b   1.000
_cell.length_c   1.000
_cell.angle_alpha   90.00
_cell.angle_beta   90.00
_cell.angle_gamma   90.00
#
_symmetry.space_group_name_H-M   'P 1'
#
loop_
_entity.id
_entity.type
_entity.pdbx_description
1 polymer ?
#
loop_
_entity_poly.entity_id
_entity_poly.type
_entity_poly.pdbx_seq_one_letter_code
_entity_poly.pdbx_strand_id
1 'polypeptide(L)'
;MFLPLVYHDDYSPPFPAEHRFPMEKFRLLYEHLLESGLTTDERLHRPETCPPEVLALAHCPSYIQRFLNGDLGREEQRRLGLPWSEPLARRTVRAVGGSLLAADLALKHGLACHLAGGTHHAHFDHAAGFCIFNDLAVISRYLLEAGKVQRVLIFDCDVHQGDGTARLLADTPEAITVSLHCEKNFPARKADSDWDIPLPMGMGDADYLRVVEDALNYLLPLYQPDIVLYDAGVDVHKDDALGYLQLTDAGVAQRDEQVIRHCLGRDIPVVGLIGGGYSKDRAALARRHGILHHSADRVWREMGLGGSPSLL
;
A
#
# COMPACT_ATOMS: atom_id res chain seq x y z
N MET A 1 -22.16 -1.10 -10.64
CA MET A 1 -20.70 -1.27 -10.85
C MET A 1 -20.08 -1.71 -9.54
N PHE A 2 -19.14 -2.65 -9.58
CA PHE A 2 -18.49 -3.23 -8.39
C PHE A 2 -17.23 -2.42 -8.03
N LEU A 3 -16.77 -2.52 -6.78
CA LEU A 3 -15.49 -1.98 -6.35
C LEU A 3 -14.38 -2.51 -7.27
N PRO A 4 -13.60 -1.65 -7.95
CA PRO A 4 -12.45 -2.09 -8.75
C PRO A 4 -11.36 -2.69 -7.86
N LEU A 5 -11.03 -3.96 -8.12
CA LEU A 5 -10.01 -4.71 -7.39
C LEU A 5 -8.93 -5.20 -8.35
N VAL A 6 -7.66 -4.97 -8.02
CA VAL A 6 -6.52 -5.35 -8.84
C VAL A 6 -5.80 -6.55 -8.22
N TYR A 7 -5.61 -7.62 -8.98
CA TYR A 7 -4.91 -8.83 -8.55
C TYR A 7 -4.22 -9.53 -9.71
N HIS A 8 -3.15 -10.26 -9.43
CA HIS A 8 -2.52 -11.17 -10.38
C HIS A 8 -1.90 -12.39 -9.69
N ASP A 9 -1.93 -13.55 -10.35
CA ASP A 9 -1.43 -14.83 -9.81
C ASP A 9 0.08 -14.78 -9.48
N ASP A 10 0.86 -14.07 -10.31
CA ASP A 10 2.29 -13.79 -10.08
C ASP A 10 2.59 -13.17 -8.70
N TYR A 11 1.63 -12.62 -7.96
CA TYR A 11 1.88 -11.98 -6.65
C TYR A 11 2.39 -12.93 -5.56
N SER A 12 2.11 -14.22 -5.69
CA SER A 12 2.60 -15.27 -4.80
C SER A 12 3.39 -16.34 -5.58
N PRO A 13 4.59 -16.02 -6.07
CA PRO A 13 5.43 -17.00 -6.75
C PRO A 13 5.90 -18.09 -5.76
N PRO A 14 6.41 -19.24 -6.25
CA PRO A 14 7.05 -20.23 -5.40
C PRO A 14 8.14 -19.61 -4.53
N PHE A 15 8.07 -19.85 -3.22
CA PHE A 15 8.93 -19.19 -2.24
C PHE A 15 9.15 -20.10 -1.03
N PRO A 16 10.26 -19.97 -0.28
CA PRO A 16 10.49 -20.82 0.90
C PRO A 16 9.41 -20.62 1.97
N ALA A 17 8.73 -21.70 2.35
CA ALA A 17 7.58 -21.66 3.28
C ALA A 17 7.92 -21.05 4.66
N GLU A 18 9.13 -21.33 5.17
CA GLU A 18 9.60 -20.85 6.47
C GLU A 18 10.23 -19.45 6.41
N HIS A 19 10.15 -18.76 5.27
CA HIS A 19 10.68 -17.41 5.16
C HIS A 19 9.84 -16.43 6.02
N ARG A 20 10.52 -15.43 6.63
CA ARG A 20 9.87 -14.42 7.47
C ARG A 20 8.83 -13.60 6.70
N PHE A 21 9.13 -13.30 5.43
CA PHE A 21 8.18 -12.66 4.52
C PHE A 21 7.12 -13.68 4.03
N PRO A 22 5.83 -13.47 4.34
CA PRO A 22 4.74 -14.39 3.97
C PRO A 22 4.34 -14.24 2.48
N MET A 23 5.14 -14.78 1.56
CA MET A 23 4.92 -14.58 0.12
C MET A 23 3.55 -15.10 -0.37
N GLU A 24 3.01 -16.15 0.25
CA GLU A 24 1.68 -16.68 -0.09
C GLU A 24 0.52 -15.77 0.33
N LYS A 25 0.75 -14.70 1.11
CA LYS A 25 -0.33 -13.84 1.62
C LYS A 25 -1.22 -13.25 0.53
N PHE A 26 -0.65 -12.92 -0.64
CA PHE A 26 -1.38 -12.29 -1.73
C PHE A 26 -2.39 -13.26 -2.37
N ARG A 27 -1.98 -14.51 -2.63
CA ARG A 27 -2.89 -15.58 -3.08
C ARG A 27 -3.94 -15.91 -2.02
N LEU A 28 -3.54 -16.05 -0.76
CA LEU A 28 -4.49 -16.35 0.33
C LEU A 28 -5.51 -15.22 0.54
N LEU A 29 -5.10 -13.96 0.38
CA LEU A 29 -6.01 -12.81 0.37
C LEU A 29 -7.01 -12.92 -0.79
N TYR A 30 -6.52 -13.17 -2.01
CA TYR A 30 -7.39 -13.38 -3.17
C TYR A 30 -8.42 -14.50 -2.93
N GLU A 31 -7.97 -15.67 -2.46
CA GLU A 31 -8.84 -16.80 -2.11
C GLU A 31 -9.88 -16.39 -1.06
N HIS A 32 -9.46 -15.68 -0.01
CA HIS A 32 -10.36 -15.18 1.02
C HIS A 32 -11.45 -14.24 0.47
N LEU A 33 -11.12 -13.33 -0.45
CA LEU A 33 -12.09 -12.41 -1.04
C LEU A 33 -13.10 -13.11 -1.97
N LEU A 34 -12.70 -14.23 -2.59
CA LEU A 34 -13.61 -15.08 -3.35
C LEU A 34 -14.53 -15.87 -2.41
N GLU A 35 -13.96 -16.51 -1.40
CA GLU A 35 -14.70 -17.32 -0.41
C GLU A 35 -15.70 -16.49 0.39
N SER A 36 -15.38 -15.24 0.69
CA SER A 36 -16.30 -14.33 1.39
C SER A 36 -17.42 -13.77 0.50
N GLY A 37 -17.36 -14.02 -0.81
CA GLY A 37 -18.32 -13.52 -1.79
C GLY A 37 -18.19 -12.02 -2.08
N LEU A 38 -17.08 -11.39 -1.67
CA LEU A 38 -16.84 -9.97 -1.95
C LEU A 38 -16.63 -9.73 -3.44
N THR A 39 -15.93 -10.64 -4.12
CA THR A 39 -15.70 -10.57 -5.57
C THR A 39 -15.77 -11.95 -6.24
N THR A 40 -15.69 -11.96 -7.57
CA THR A 40 -15.45 -13.16 -8.37
C THR A 40 -14.18 -12.95 -9.20
N ASP A 41 -13.59 -14.03 -9.72
CA ASP A 41 -12.35 -13.92 -10.47
C ASP A 41 -12.49 -13.02 -11.72
N GLU A 42 -13.63 -13.13 -12.40
CA GLU A 42 -13.94 -12.39 -13.63
C GLU A 42 -14.11 -10.89 -13.40
N ARG A 43 -14.30 -10.47 -12.14
CA ARG A 43 -14.44 -9.05 -11.76
C ARG A 43 -13.11 -8.40 -11.43
N LEU A 44 -12.04 -9.18 -11.31
CA LEU A 44 -10.72 -8.66 -10.97
C LEU A 44 -10.06 -8.04 -12.20
N HIS A 45 -9.39 -6.91 -11.98
CA HIS A 45 -8.53 -6.28 -12.96
C HIS A 45 -7.14 -6.91 -12.91
N ARG A 46 -6.63 -7.33 -14.08
CA ARG A 46 -5.29 -7.91 -14.25
C ARG A 46 -4.33 -6.82 -14.74
N PRO A 47 -3.24 -6.53 -14.01
CA PRO A 47 -2.26 -5.55 -14.43
C PRO A 47 -1.16 -6.16 -15.30
N GLU A 48 -0.67 -5.31 -16.20
CA GLU A 48 0.59 -5.53 -16.90
C GLU A 48 1.79 -5.25 -15.98
N THR A 49 2.99 -5.63 -16.43
CA THR A 49 4.23 -5.28 -15.73
C THR A 49 4.53 -3.79 -15.85
N CYS A 50 5.02 -3.17 -14.77
CA CYS A 50 5.50 -1.79 -14.81
C CYS A 50 6.70 -1.65 -15.77
N PRO A 51 6.67 -0.72 -16.73
CA PRO A 51 7.80 -0.46 -17.60
C PRO A 51 9.03 0.05 -16.83
N PRO A 52 10.27 -0.34 -17.20
CA PRO A 52 11.49 0.11 -16.53
C PRO A 52 11.66 1.63 -16.46
N GLU A 53 11.20 2.36 -17.47
CA GLU A 53 11.22 3.82 -17.51
C GLU A 53 10.29 4.46 -16.46
N VAL A 54 9.18 3.80 -16.12
CA VAL A 54 8.28 4.25 -15.06
C VAL A 54 8.88 3.92 -13.69
N LEU A 55 9.50 2.75 -13.52
CA LEU A 55 10.27 2.43 -12.31
C LEU A 55 11.40 3.44 -12.08
N ALA A 56 12.05 3.88 -13.17
CA ALA A 56 13.15 4.83 -13.13
C ALA A 56 12.74 6.24 -12.68
N LEU A 57 11.44 6.53 -12.59
CA LEU A 57 10.95 7.76 -11.97
C LEU A 57 11.34 7.84 -10.50
N ALA A 58 11.42 6.73 -9.78
CA ALA A 58 11.78 6.72 -8.36
C ALA A 58 13.05 5.90 -8.05
N HIS A 59 13.55 5.09 -8.97
CA HIS A 59 14.70 4.22 -8.71
C HIS A 59 15.83 4.39 -9.72
N CYS A 60 17.04 4.07 -9.26
CA CYS A 60 18.24 4.07 -10.09
C CYS A 60 18.08 3.06 -11.25
N PRO A 61 18.23 3.48 -12.52
CA PRO A 61 18.16 2.57 -13.67
C PRO A 61 19.11 1.38 -13.57
N SER A 62 20.31 1.59 -13.04
CA SER A 62 21.28 0.52 -12.83
C SER A 62 20.84 -0.48 -11.77
N TYR A 63 20.20 -0.02 -10.68
CA TYR A 63 19.64 -0.91 -9.66
C TYR A 63 18.49 -1.76 -10.23
N ILE A 64 17.58 -1.13 -11.00
CA ILE A 64 16.48 -1.83 -11.69
C ILE A 64 17.04 -2.94 -12.57
N GLN A 65 17.99 -2.61 -13.45
CA GLN A 65 18.60 -3.57 -14.36
C GLN A 65 19.28 -4.74 -13.61
N ARG A 66 20.11 -4.44 -12.61
CA ARG A 66 20.79 -5.48 -11.83
C ARG A 66 19.81 -6.39 -11.10
N PHE A 67 18.76 -5.83 -10.50
CA PHE A 67 17.73 -6.65 -9.84
C PHE A 67 16.99 -7.54 -10.85
N LEU A 68 16.58 -7.01 -12.01
CA LEU A 68 15.85 -7.79 -13.01
C LEU A 68 16.68 -8.92 -13.61
N ASN A 69 18.00 -8.73 -13.76
CA ASN A 69 18.90 -9.73 -14.31
C ASN A 69 19.43 -10.73 -13.27
N GLY A 70 19.21 -10.49 -11.97
CA GLY A 70 19.79 -11.31 -10.90
C GLY A 70 21.27 -11.02 -10.63
N ASP A 71 21.75 -9.84 -11.03
CA ASP A 71 23.14 -9.40 -10.93
C ASP A 71 23.45 -8.62 -9.64
N LEU A 72 22.61 -8.75 -8.61
CA LEU A 72 22.85 -8.12 -7.31
C LEU A 72 24.05 -8.77 -6.60
N GLY A 73 24.96 -7.95 -6.07
CA GLY A 73 26.07 -8.40 -5.26
C GLY A 73 25.62 -9.04 -3.95
N ARG A 74 26.53 -9.76 -3.28
CA ARG A 74 26.22 -10.49 -2.03
C ARG A 74 25.64 -9.61 -0.93
N GLU A 75 26.13 -8.39 -0.78
CA GLU A 75 25.63 -7.45 0.24
C GLU A 75 24.24 -6.92 -0.12
N GLU A 76 24.00 -6.62 -1.40
CA GLU A 76 22.69 -6.21 -1.91
C GLU A 76 21.66 -7.32 -1.70
N GLN A 77 22.01 -8.58 -2.00
CA GLN A 77 21.14 -9.74 -1.75
C GLN A 77 20.85 -9.93 -0.25
N ARG A 78 21.84 -9.73 0.62
CA ARG A 78 21.63 -9.80 2.08
C ARG A 78 20.68 -8.69 2.54
N ARG A 79 20.81 -7.48 1.98
CA ARG A 79 19.98 -6.32 2.31
C ARG A 79 18.54 -6.47 1.80
N LEU A 80 18.38 -7.03 0.61
CA LEU A 80 17.10 -7.38 0.01
C LEU A 80 16.29 -8.30 0.94
N GLY A 81 16.96 -9.28 1.57
CA GLY A 81 16.32 -10.17 2.54
C GLY A 81 15.25 -11.06 1.91
N LEU A 82 15.27 -11.24 0.59
CA LEU A 82 14.42 -12.14 -0.19
C LEU A 82 15.32 -12.95 -1.14
N PRO A 83 15.16 -14.29 -1.22
CA PRO A 83 15.88 -15.10 -2.20
C PRO A 83 15.48 -14.69 -3.61
N TRP A 84 16.44 -14.20 -4.38
CA TRP A 84 16.19 -13.80 -5.76
C TRP A 84 15.81 -15.01 -6.63
N SER A 85 14.86 -14.78 -7.53
CA SER A 85 14.49 -15.71 -8.61
C SER A 85 13.79 -14.94 -9.72
N GLU A 86 13.76 -15.47 -10.95
CA GLU A 86 13.01 -14.82 -12.04
C GLU A 86 11.51 -14.63 -11.73
N PRO A 87 10.79 -15.58 -11.07
CA PRO A 87 9.44 -15.35 -10.60
C PRO A 87 9.32 -14.16 -9.63
N LEU A 88 10.27 -14.00 -8.71
CA LEU A 88 10.29 -12.83 -7.82
C LEU A 88 10.50 -11.53 -8.61
N ALA A 89 11.39 -11.51 -9.60
CA ALA A 89 11.61 -10.34 -10.44
C ALA A 89 10.34 -9.94 -11.21
N ARG A 90 9.67 -10.91 -11.86
CA ARG A 90 8.40 -10.68 -12.59
C ARG A 90 7.29 -10.19 -11.66
N ARG A 91 7.09 -10.86 -10.52
CA ARG A 91 6.16 -10.45 -9.47
C ARG A 91 6.36 -8.98 -9.12
N THR A 92 7.61 -8.61 -8.85
CA THR A 92 7.95 -7.30 -8.27
C THR A 92 7.55 -6.17 -9.21
N VAL A 93 7.90 -6.25 -10.49
CA VAL A 93 7.49 -5.22 -11.47
C VAL A 93 6.00 -5.26 -11.79
N ARG A 94 5.36 -6.43 -11.74
CA ARG A 94 3.91 -6.54 -11.90
C ARG A 94 3.12 -5.97 -10.74
N ALA A 95 3.64 -6.07 -9.51
CA ALA A 95 3.01 -5.44 -8.36
C ALA A 95 3.00 -3.91 -8.51
N VAL A 96 4.10 -3.30 -8.97
CA VAL A 96 4.12 -1.85 -9.26
C VAL A 96 3.12 -1.50 -10.40
N GLY A 97 3.02 -2.34 -11.43
CA GLY A 97 2.01 -2.19 -12.49
C GLY A 97 0.58 -2.28 -11.97
N GLY A 98 0.34 -3.12 -10.96
CA GLY A 98 -0.92 -3.21 -10.24
C GLY A 98 -1.28 -1.92 -9.51
N SER A 99 -0.32 -1.30 -8.84
CA SER A 99 -0.52 -0.01 -8.16
C SER A 99 -0.80 1.13 -9.16
N LEU A 100 -0.15 1.12 -10.33
CA LEU A 100 -0.47 2.06 -11.43
C LEU A 100 -1.91 1.88 -11.94
N LEU A 101 -2.32 0.64 -12.20
CA LEU A 101 -3.68 0.33 -12.65
C LEU A 101 -4.72 0.71 -11.59
N ALA A 102 -4.44 0.46 -10.30
CA ALA A 102 -5.33 0.83 -9.22
C ALA A 102 -5.49 2.36 -9.11
N ALA A 103 -4.41 3.13 -9.32
CA ALA A 103 -4.48 4.58 -9.38
C ALA A 103 -5.38 5.09 -10.51
N ASP A 104 -5.23 4.54 -11.72
CA ASP A 104 -6.07 4.91 -12.86
C ASP A 104 -7.55 4.55 -12.63
N LEU A 105 -7.81 3.41 -12.00
CA LEU A 105 -9.17 2.99 -11.63
C LEU A 105 -9.75 3.91 -10.54
N ALA A 106 -8.97 4.29 -9.53
CA ALA A 106 -9.41 5.20 -8.48
C ALA A 106 -9.74 6.58 -9.04
N LEU A 107 -8.90 7.17 -9.90
CA LEU A 107 -9.21 8.45 -10.56
C LEU A 107 -10.52 8.41 -11.36
N LYS A 108 -10.82 7.26 -11.98
CA LYS A 108 -12.03 7.08 -12.77
C LYS A 108 -13.28 6.81 -11.94
N HIS A 109 -13.12 6.11 -10.82
CA HIS A 109 -14.24 5.51 -10.07
C HIS A 109 -14.38 6.03 -8.64
N GLY A 110 -13.48 6.91 -8.19
CA GLY A 110 -13.36 7.41 -6.82
C GLY A 110 -12.61 6.47 -5.89
N LEU A 111 -12.70 5.15 -6.07
CA LEU A 111 -12.05 4.18 -5.18
C LEU A 111 -11.62 2.94 -5.96
N ALA A 112 -10.41 2.47 -5.68
CA ALA A 112 -9.94 1.15 -6.11
C ALA A 112 -9.01 0.56 -5.04
N CYS A 113 -8.97 -0.77 -4.95
CA CYS A 113 -8.04 -1.46 -4.06
C CYS A 113 -7.14 -2.44 -4.83
N HIS A 114 -5.88 -2.47 -4.46
CA HIS A 114 -4.89 -3.39 -5.00
C HIS A 114 -4.57 -4.45 -3.94
N LEU A 115 -4.65 -5.72 -4.31
CA LEU A 115 -4.38 -6.84 -3.41
C LEU A 115 -2.88 -7.02 -3.10
N ALA A 116 -2.02 -6.10 -3.55
CA ALA A 116 -0.60 -6.03 -3.23
C ALA A 116 -0.19 -4.55 -3.08
N GLY A 117 1.10 -4.23 -3.27
CA GLY A 117 1.62 -2.87 -3.12
C GLY A 117 1.76 -2.42 -1.66
N GLY A 118 1.97 -1.11 -1.46
CA GLY A 118 2.27 -0.55 -0.14
C GLY A 118 3.72 -0.82 0.28
N THR A 119 4.63 -0.74 -0.68
CA THR A 119 6.06 -1.04 -0.49
C THR A 119 6.83 0.22 -0.14
N HIS A 120 6.74 0.65 1.11
CA HIS A 120 7.22 1.99 1.51
C HIS A 120 8.71 2.11 1.92
N HIS A 121 9.47 1.00 1.98
CA HIS A 121 10.84 1.00 2.50
C HIS A 121 11.94 1.03 1.44
N ALA A 122 11.64 0.77 0.16
CA ALA A 122 12.66 0.73 -0.88
C ALA A 122 13.27 2.12 -1.11
N HIS A 123 14.58 2.17 -1.33
CA HIS A 123 15.33 3.41 -1.58
C HIS A 123 15.73 3.52 -3.05
N PHE A 124 16.30 4.65 -3.43
CA PHE A 124 16.66 4.94 -4.83
C PHE A 124 17.47 3.82 -5.49
N ASP A 125 18.51 3.32 -4.83
CA ASP A 125 19.46 2.36 -5.40
C ASP A 125 19.57 1.03 -4.63
N HIS A 126 18.67 0.77 -3.68
CA HIS A 126 18.68 -0.47 -2.91
C HIS A 126 17.33 -0.83 -2.27
N ALA A 127 17.11 -2.14 -2.11
CA ALA A 127 16.00 -2.69 -1.33
C ALA A 127 16.22 -2.48 0.18
N ALA A 128 15.12 -2.39 0.92
CA ALA A 128 15.11 -2.45 2.38
C ALA A 128 13.73 -2.91 2.88
N GLY A 129 13.67 -3.53 4.07
CA GLY A 129 12.40 -3.90 4.71
C GLY A 129 11.49 -4.77 3.83
N PHE A 130 12.07 -5.71 3.07
CA PHE A 130 11.39 -6.54 2.06
C PHE A 130 10.78 -5.79 0.86
N CYS A 131 10.99 -4.47 0.76
CA CYS A 131 10.58 -3.66 -0.38
C CYS A 131 11.74 -3.57 -1.39
N ILE A 132 11.46 -3.93 -2.65
CA ILE A 132 12.43 -3.89 -3.76
C ILE A 132 12.31 -2.58 -4.53
N PHE A 133 11.10 -2.28 -4.99
CA PHE A 133 10.73 -0.98 -5.54
C PHE A 133 9.66 -0.38 -4.65
N ASN A 134 9.61 0.95 -4.61
CA ASN A 134 8.66 1.73 -3.84
C ASN A 134 7.52 2.15 -4.76
N ASP A 135 6.45 1.36 -4.77
CA ASP A 135 5.30 1.62 -5.63
C ASP A 135 4.61 2.95 -5.30
N LEU A 136 4.53 3.36 -4.03
CA LEU A 136 3.96 4.66 -3.63
C LEU A 136 4.71 5.84 -4.28
N ALA A 137 6.04 5.85 -4.22
CA ALA A 137 6.84 6.90 -4.86
C ALA A 137 6.76 6.83 -6.40
N VAL A 138 6.81 5.63 -6.99
CA VAL A 138 6.70 5.44 -8.45
C VAL A 138 5.37 5.95 -8.97
N ILE A 139 4.25 5.55 -8.37
CA ILE A 139 2.93 5.98 -8.83
C ILE A 139 2.71 7.48 -8.59
N SER A 140 3.22 8.04 -7.49
CA SER A 140 3.11 9.48 -7.22
C SER A 140 3.79 10.31 -8.31
N ARG A 141 5.05 9.99 -8.63
CA ARG A 141 5.79 10.66 -9.71
C ARG A 141 5.15 10.44 -11.08
N TYR A 142 4.72 9.21 -11.36
CA TYR A 142 4.05 8.91 -12.62
C TYR A 142 2.78 9.74 -12.83
N LEU A 143 1.90 9.84 -11.81
CA LEU A 143 0.66 10.60 -11.92
C LEU A 143 0.91 12.10 -12.10
N LEU A 144 1.90 12.64 -11.37
CA LEU A 144 2.32 14.05 -11.46
C LEU A 144 2.94 14.37 -12.82
N GLU A 145 3.93 13.60 -13.28
CA GLU A 145 4.60 13.81 -14.56
C GLU A 145 3.67 13.61 -15.75
N ALA A 146 2.71 12.69 -15.66
CA ALA A 146 1.69 12.50 -16.69
C ALA A 146 0.60 13.59 -16.68
N GLY A 147 0.63 14.52 -15.71
CA GLY A 147 -0.38 15.56 -15.55
C GLY A 147 -1.77 15.03 -15.21
N LYS A 148 -1.85 13.80 -14.67
CA LYS A 148 -3.12 13.18 -14.24
C LYS A 148 -3.66 13.80 -12.95
N VAL A 149 -2.74 14.29 -12.11
CA VAL A 149 -3.00 14.97 -10.84
C VAL A 149 -1.98 16.10 -10.66
N GLN A 150 -2.30 17.06 -9.80
CA GLN A 150 -1.40 18.14 -9.40
C GLN A 150 -0.85 17.93 -7.99
N ARG A 151 -1.57 17.20 -7.12
CA ARG A 151 -1.15 16.88 -5.76
C ARG A 151 -1.55 15.46 -5.37
N VAL A 152 -0.61 14.75 -4.76
CA VAL A 152 -0.79 13.41 -4.20
C VAL A 152 -0.58 13.49 -2.70
N LEU A 153 -1.43 12.82 -1.92
CA LEU A 153 -1.19 12.60 -0.50
C LEU A 153 -1.02 11.10 -0.26
N ILE A 154 0.11 10.72 0.31
CA ILE A 154 0.38 9.36 0.77
C ILE A 154 0.00 9.30 2.25
N PHE A 155 -1.03 8.52 2.58
CA PHE A 155 -1.45 8.30 3.95
C PHE A 155 -1.01 6.89 4.36
N ASP A 156 0.11 6.81 5.07
CA ASP A 156 0.76 5.55 5.44
C ASP A 156 0.41 5.16 6.87
N CYS A 157 -0.34 4.06 7.00
CA CYS A 157 -0.77 3.47 8.25
C CYS A 157 -0.06 2.14 8.57
N ASP A 158 1.01 1.79 7.86
CA ASP A 158 1.91 0.71 8.26
C ASP A 158 2.58 1.05 9.61
N VAL A 159 2.84 0.03 10.43
CA VAL A 159 3.42 0.26 11.76
C VAL A 159 4.86 0.79 11.70
N HIS A 160 5.55 0.57 10.58
CA HIS A 160 6.89 1.07 10.33
C HIS A 160 6.83 2.42 9.62
N GLN A 161 7.83 3.28 9.84
CA GLN A 161 7.86 4.54 9.09
C GLN A 161 8.22 4.26 7.62
N GLY A 162 7.44 4.82 6.69
CA GLY A 162 7.68 4.80 5.24
C GLY A 162 8.91 5.60 4.79
N ASP A 163 10.09 5.23 5.28
CA ASP A 163 11.34 5.96 5.10
C ASP A 163 11.86 5.99 3.67
N GLY A 164 11.57 4.94 2.89
CA GLY A 164 11.85 4.91 1.46
C GLY A 164 11.00 5.96 0.74
N THR A 165 9.71 6.00 1.03
CA THR A 165 8.77 6.94 0.41
C THR A 165 9.16 8.38 0.71
N ALA A 166 9.44 8.70 1.98
CA ALA A 166 9.89 10.03 2.40
C ALA A 166 11.16 10.49 1.66
N ARG A 167 12.18 9.62 1.59
CA ARG A 167 13.46 9.96 0.92
C ARG A 167 13.33 10.10 -0.59
N LEU A 168 12.50 9.27 -1.22
CA LEU A 168 12.31 9.28 -2.67
C LEU A 168 11.49 10.48 -3.16
N LEU A 169 10.64 11.04 -2.29
CA LEU A 169 9.77 12.17 -2.60
C LEU A 169 10.25 13.49 -1.97
N ALA A 170 11.41 13.52 -1.30
CA ALA A 170 11.94 14.70 -0.63
C ALA A 170 12.05 15.95 -1.54
N ASP A 171 12.31 15.76 -2.83
CA ASP A 171 12.39 16.83 -3.84
C ASP A 171 11.12 16.90 -4.71
N THR A 172 9.97 16.45 -4.21
CA THR A 172 8.69 16.42 -4.93
C THR A 172 7.58 17.00 -4.03
N PRO A 173 7.52 18.33 -3.86
CA PRO A 173 6.62 18.99 -2.89
C PRO A 173 5.13 18.80 -3.19
N GLU A 174 4.77 18.35 -4.39
CA GLU A 174 3.41 17.98 -4.78
C GLU A 174 2.97 16.61 -4.23
N ALA A 175 3.89 15.80 -3.73
CA ALA A 175 3.63 14.46 -3.17
C ALA A 175 3.88 14.43 -1.66
N ILE A 176 2.82 14.68 -0.89
CA ILE A 176 2.87 14.83 0.56
C ILE A 176 2.87 13.47 1.24
N THR A 177 3.85 13.24 2.11
CA THR A 177 4.05 11.99 2.83
C THR A 177 3.62 12.10 4.28
N VAL A 178 2.68 11.24 4.69
CA VAL A 178 2.14 11.19 6.06
C VAL A 178 2.33 9.79 6.61
N SER A 179 3.06 9.65 7.71
CA SER A 179 3.36 8.35 8.31
C SER A 179 2.89 8.27 9.77
N LEU A 180 1.93 7.40 10.04
CA LEU A 180 1.44 7.05 11.38
C LEU A 180 2.13 5.76 11.83
N HIS A 181 3.28 5.89 12.48
CA HIS A 181 4.17 4.75 12.76
C HIS A 181 4.45 4.59 14.24
N CYS A 182 4.77 3.36 14.66
CA CYS A 182 5.26 3.13 16.01
C CYS A 182 6.65 3.76 16.19
N GLU A 183 6.76 4.72 17.11
CA GLU A 183 7.97 5.53 17.34
C GLU A 183 9.21 4.63 17.54
N LYS A 184 9.05 3.61 18.39
CA LYS A 184 10.11 2.66 18.77
C LYS A 184 10.10 1.39 17.90
N ASN A 185 9.95 1.55 16.59
CA ASN A 185 10.02 0.43 15.62
C ASN A 185 10.97 0.75 14.44
N PHE A 186 11.10 -0.18 13.48
CA PHE A 186 11.88 0.03 12.26
C PHE A 186 11.34 1.22 11.43
N PRO A 187 12.20 1.96 10.71
CA PRO A 187 13.67 1.91 10.75
C PRO A 187 14.24 2.54 12.02
N ALA A 188 15.43 2.09 12.42
CA ALA A 188 16.12 2.60 13.62
C ALA A 188 16.45 4.09 13.51
N ARG A 189 16.79 4.57 12.30
CA ARG A 189 16.93 5.98 11.98
C ARG A 189 15.76 6.39 11.09
N LYS A 190 14.85 7.18 11.64
CA LYS A 190 13.72 7.75 10.93
C LYS A 190 14.21 8.68 9.81
N ALA A 191 13.49 8.70 8.69
CA ALA A 191 13.61 9.75 7.68
C ALA A 191 12.83 10.98 8.14
N ASP A 192 13.13 12.13 7.54
CA ASP A 192 12.30 13.32 7.67
C ASP A 192 11.25 13.26 6.54
N SER A 193 9.98 13.19 6.88
CA SER A 193 8.84 13.28 5.95
C SER A 193 8.08 14.60 6.14
N ASP A 194 7.00 14.82 5.40
CA ASP A 194 6.16 16.01 5.61
C ASP A 194 5.41 15.94 6.95
N TRP A 195 4.91 14.74 7.30
CA TRP A 195 4.17 14.49 8.54
C TRP A 195 4.55 13.16 9.17
N ASP A 196 5.46 13.24 10.14
CA ASP A 196 5.84 12.13 11.01
C ASP A 196 5.00 12.14 12.29
N ILE A 197 4.10 11.17 12.43
CA ILE A 197 3.19 11.03 13.57
C ILE A 197 3.63 9.82 14.41
N PRO A 198 4.52 10.01 15.40
CA PRO A 198 5.03 8.91 16.22
C PRO A 198 3.96 8.41 17.19
N LEU A 199 3.70 7.11 17.16
CA LEU A 199 2.74 6.42 18.02
C LEU A 199 3.46 5.63 19.12
N PRO A 200 3.03 5.71 20.38
CA PRO A 200 3.59 4.93 21.46
C PRO A 200 3.26 3.43 21.31
N MET A 201 4.21 2.58 21.71
CA MET A 201 3.97 1.14 21.81
C MET A 201 2.76 0.85 22.70
N GLY A 202 1.96 -0.13 22.33
CA GLY A 202 0.78 -0.53 23.08
C GLY A 202 -0.47 0.30 22.78
N MET A 203 -0.41 1.31 21.91
CA MET A 203 -1.59 2.08 21.51
C MET A 203 -2.66 1.15 20.93
N GLY A 204 -3.88 1.27 21.44
CA GLY A 204 -5.04 0.50 21.00
C GLY A 204 -6.01 1.32 20.14
N ASP A 205 -7.12 0.71 19.78
CA ASP A 205 -8.09 1.20 18.80
C ASP A 205 -8.51 2.66 19.01
N ALA A 206 -9.03 3.02 20.19
CA ALA A 206 -9.65 4.34 20.41
C ALA A 206 -8.67 5.50 20.22
N ASP A 207 -7.44 5.38 20.75
CA ASP A 207 -6.43 6.43 20.61
C ASP A 207 -5.88 6.48 19.18
N TYR A 208 -5.69 5.33 18.53
CA TYR A 208 -5.22 5.28 17.14
C TYR A 208 -6.22 5.94 16.20
N LEU A 209 -7.51 5.61 16.32
CA LEU A 209 -8.57 6.16 15.48
C LEU A 209 -8.73 7.67 15.66
N ARG A 210 -8.55 8.19 16.87
CA ARG A 210 -8.53 9.63 17.12
C ARG A 210 -7.37 10.32 16.39
N VAL A 211 -6.18 9.72 16.38
CA VAL A 211 -5.04 10.25 15.61
C VAL A 211 -5.32 10.25 14.11
N VAL A 212 -5.91 9.18 13.58
CA VAL A 212 -6.30 9.10 12.16
C VAL A 212 -7.32 10.19 11.82
N GLU A 213 -8.37 10.35 12.63
CA GLU A 213 -9.39 11.38 12.44
C GLU A 213 -8.82 12.80 12.48
N ASP A 214 -8.00 13.10 13.50
CA ASP A 214 -7.35 14.41 13.66
C ASP A 214 -6.44 14.72 12.45
N ALA A 215 -5.62 13.75 12.02
CA ALA A 215 -4.73 13.90 10.88
C ALA A 215 -5.52 14.15 9.59
N LEU A 216 -6.55 13.35 9.28
CA LEU A 216 -7.34 13.52 8.06
C LEU A 216 -8.12 14.83 8.04
N ASN A 217 -8.70 15.24 9.18
CA ASN A 217 -9.43 16.50 9.30
C ASN A 217 -8.52 17.72 9.12
N TYR A 218 -7.24 17.62 9.48
CA TYR A 218 -6.27 18.68 9.30
C TYR A 218 -5.66 18.69 7.89
N LEU A 219 -5.20 17.53 7.41
CA LEU A 219 -4.35 17.43 6.21
C LEU A 219 -5.14 17.51 4.91
N LEU A 220 -6.33 16.92 4.83
CA LEU A 220 -7.12 16.94 3.59
C LEU A 220 -7.53 18.38 3.20
N PRO A 221 -8.03 19.24 4.11
CA PRO A 221 -8.31 20.64 3.77
C PRO A 221 -7.06 21.49 3.52
N LEU A 222 -5.95 21.18 4.21
CA LEU A 222 -4.68 21.90 4.05
C LEU A 222 -4.10 21.68 2.65
N TYR A 223 -3.98 20.41 2.24
CA TYR A 223 -3.29 20.04 1.00
C TYR A 223 -4.20 19.90 -0.20
N GLN A 224 -5.50 19.63 0.00
CA GLN A 224 -6.47 19.41 -1.08
C GLN A 224 -5.90 18.51 -2.19
N PRO A 225 -5.47 17.26 -1.86
CA PRO A 225 -4.89 16.38 -2.84
C PRO A 225 -5.93 15.95 -3.89
N ASP A 226 -5.49 15.70 -5.11
CA ASP A 226 -6.36 15.18 -6.17
C ASP A 226 -6.52 13.66 -6.07
N ILE A 227 -5.66 12.99 -5.27
CA ILE A 227 -5.73 11.56 -4.98
C ILE A 227 -5.02 11.25 -3.66
N VAL A 228 -5.56 10.29 -2.91
CA VAL A 228 -4.89 9.70 -1.74
C VAL A 228 -4.41 8.29 -2.06
N LEU A 229 -3.13 8.05 -1.82
CA LEU A 229 -2.52 6.72 -1.81
C LEU A 229 -2.53 6.23 -0.37
N TYR A 230 -3.43 5.30 -0.06
CA TYR A 230 -3.63 4.79 1.27
C TYR A 230 -2.89 3.47 1.47
N ASP A 231 -1.81 3.49 2.26
CA ASP A 231 -1.10 2.27 2.66
C ASP A 231 -1.71 1.72 3.95
N ALA A 232 -2.49 0.65 3.81
CA ALA A 232 -3.32 0.08 4.86
C ALA A 232 -2.65 -1.11 5.59
N GLY A 233 -1.34 -1.01 5.84
CA GLY A 233 -0.57 -2.03 6.55
C GLY A 233 -1.28 -2.58 7.79
N VAL A 234 -1.34 -3.91 7.92
CA VAL A 234 -2.07 -4.59 9.02
C VAL A 234 -1.15 -5.02 10.16
N ASP A 235 0.13 -4.70 10.07
CA ASP A 235 1.11 -4.94 11.13
C ASP A 235 0.98 -4.00 12.33
N VAL A 236 0.02 -3.09 12.32
CA VAL A 236 -0.48 -2.38 13.51
C VAL A 236 -1.31 -3.28 14.44
N HIS A 237 -1.71 -4.46 13.98
CA HIS A 237 -2.55 -5.39 14.73
C HIS A 237 -1.79 -6.05 15.91
N LYS A 238 -2.50 -6.28 17.02
CA LYS A 238 -1.93 -6.88 18.26
C LYS A 238 -1.25 -8.25 18.12
N ASP A 239 -1.67 -9.02 17.11
CA ASP A 239 -1.15 -10.36 16.80
C ASP A 239 -0.10 -10.34 15.67
N ASP A 240 0.37 -9.16 15.27
CA ASP A 240 1.49 -9.06 14.34
C ASP A 240 2.81 -9.40 15.04
N ALA A 241 3.73 -10.04 14.32
CA ALA A 241 5.01 -10.48 14.88
C ALA A 241 6.03 -9.33 14.97
N LEU A 242 5.86 -8.29 14.15
CA LEU A 242 6.81 -7.19 13.96
C LEU A 242 6.25 -5.83 14.41
N GLY A 243 4.93 -5.75 14.59
CA GLY A 243 4.24 -4.62 15.19
C GLY A 243 4.41 -4.52 16.70
N TYR A 244 4.20 -3.31 17.23
CA TYR A 244 4.15 -3.03 18.67
C TYR A 244 2.92 -2.23 19.09
N LEU A 245 1.95 -2.06 18.18
CA LEU A 245 0.63 -1.50 18.50
C LEU A 245 -0.33 -2.63 18.87
N GLN A 246 -1.54 -2.27 19.31
CA GLN A 246 -2.51 -3.21 19.89
C GLN A 246 -3.87 -3.12 19.21
N LEU A 247 -3.89 -2.82 17.90
CA LEU A 247 -5.15 -2.72 17.18
C LEU A 247 -5.82 -4.10 17.08
N THR A 248 -7.15 -4.09 17.14
CA THR A 248 -7.99 -5.26 16.86
C THR A 248 -8.44 -5.27 15.41
N ASP A 249 -8.96 -6.40 14.92
CA ASP A 249 -9.60 -6.47 13.59
C ASP A 249 -10.69 -5.40 13.44
N ALA A 250 -11.45 -5.10 14.50
CA ALA A 250 -12.47 -4.05 14.49
C ALA A 250 -11.86 -2.64 14.42
N GLY A 251 -10.74 -2.39 15.12
CA GLY A 251 -10.00 -1.14 15.02
C GLY A 251 -9.42 -0.90 13.63
N VAL A 252 -8.84 -1.94 13.02
CA VAL A 252 -8.35 -1.89 11.62
C VAL A 252 -9.50 -1.61 10.66
N ALA A 253 -10.65 -2.27 10.83
CA ALA A 253 -11.82 -2.01 9.98
C ALA A 253 -12.31 -0.56 10.08
N GLN A 254 -12.42 -0.04 11.31
CA GLN A 254 -12.81 1.35 11.55
C GLN A 254 -11.81 2.34 10.97
N ARG A 255 -10.50 2.07 11.08
CA ARG A 255 -9.44 2.88 10.46
C ARG A 255 -9.64 2.96 8.95
N ASP A 256 -9.74 1.80 8.29
CA ASP A 256 -9.82 1.73 6.83
C ASP A 256 -11.06 2.47 6.31
N GLU A 257 -12.21 2.32 6.99
CA GLU A 257 -13.42 3.05 6.65
C GLU A 257 -13.32 4.55 6.91
N GLN A 258 -12.72 4.98 8.02
CA GLN A 258 -12.54 6.39 8.32
C GLN A 258 -11.69 7.06 7.24
N VAL A 259 -10.55 6.46 6.87
CA VAL A 259 -9.70 6.98 5.80
C VAL A 259 -10.48 7.13 4.50
N ILE A 260 -11.15 6.05 4.06
CA ILE A 260 -11.89 6.03 2.80
C ILE A 260 -13.04 7.06 2.82
N ARG A 261 -13.84 7.12 3.89
CA ARG A 261 -14.96 8.08 4.00
C ARG A 261 -14.49 9.53 4.05
N HIS A 262 -13.41 9.83 4.76
CA HIS A 262 -12.90 11.21 4.83
C HIS A 262 -12.47 11.73 3.47
N CYS A 263 -11.85 10.88 2.65
CA CYS A 263 -11.42 11.23 1.31
C CYS A 263 -12.63 11.34 0.36
N LEU A 264 -13.45 10.29 0.27
CA LEU A 264 -14.60 10.27 -0.63
C LEU A 264 -15.67 11.31 -0.28
N GLY A 265 -15.88 11.61 1.01
CA GLY A 265 -16.78 12.68 1.45
C GLY A 265 -16.30 14.09 1.07
N ARG A 266 -15.10 14.21 0.51
CA ARG A 266 -14.51 15.44 -0.05
C ARG A 266 -14.25 15.32 -1.56
N ASP A 267 -14.85 14.31 -2.21
CA ASP A 267 -14.64 13.99 -3.62
C ASP A 267 -13.17 13.72 -3.99
N ILE A 268 -12.38 13.19 -3.05
CA ILE A 268 -10.97 12.84 -3.27
C ILE A 268 -10.87 11.32 -3.56
N PRO A 269 -10.41 10.93 -4.76
CA PRO A 269 -10.12 9.54 -5.09
C PRO A 269 -9.14 8.86 -4.13
N VAL A 270 -9.33 7.55 -3.89
CA VAL A 270 -8.49 6.75 -2.99
C VAL A 270 -8.01 5.47 -3.66
N VAL A 271 -6.71 5.19 -3.51
CA VAL A 271 -6.11 3.89 -3.82
C VAL A 271 -5.79 3.17 -2.52
N GLY A 272 -6.44 2.04 -2.25
CA GLY A 272 -6.09 1.18 -1.11
C GLY A 272 -5.00 0.18 -1.49
N LEU A 273 -3.91 0.15 -0.73
CA LEU A 273 -2.78 -0.78 -0.85
C LEU A 273 -2.62 -1.54 0.46
N ILE A 274 -2.12 -2.78 0.44
CA ILE A 274 -2.21 -3.65 1.62
C ILE A 274 -1.03 -3.54 2.60
N GLY A 275 0.11 -3.01 2.18
CA GLY A 275 1.28 -2.78 3.04
C GLY A 275 1.85 -4.02 3.76
N GLY A 276 2.45 -3.75 4.93
CA GLY A 276 3.02 -4.71 5.85
C GLY A 276 1.99 -5.56 6.59
N GLY A 277 2.47 -6.65 7.18
CA GLY A 277 1.66 -7.69 7.81
C GLY A 277 2.41 -9.01 7.82
N TYR A 278 2.71 -9.51 9.02
CA TYR A 278 3.72 -10.54 9.26
C TYR A 278 3.30 -11.58 10.31
N SER A 279 2.00 -11.64 10.63
CA SER A 279 1.47 -12.67 11.51
C SER A 279 1.80 -14.08 10.99
N LYS A 280 2.11 -14.99 11.92
CA LYS A 280 2.51 -16.38 11.60
C LYS A 280 1.32 -17.22 11.13
N ASP A 281 0.12 -16.91 11.61
CA ASP A 281 -1.10 -17.52 11.07
C ASP A 281 -1.41 -16.89 9.71
N ARG A 282 -1.07 -17.62 8.64
CA ARG A 282 -1.22 -17.16 7.25
C ARG A 282 -2.67 -16.93 6.86
N ALA A 283 -3.60 -17.75 7.37
CA ALA A 283 -5.02 -17.58 7.10
C ALA A 283 -5.58 -16.36 7.84
N ALA A 284 -5.20 -16.14 9.10
CA ALA A 284 -5.57 -14.92 9.82
C ALA A 284 -4.96 -13.67 9.19
N LEU A 285 -3.70 -13.73 8.73
CA LEU A 285 -3.05 -12.63 8.04
C LEU A 285 -3.80 -12.26 6.74
N ALA A 286 -4.18 -13.25 5.94
CA ALA A 286 -4.97 -13.02 4.72
C ALA A 286 -6.33 -12.37 5.04
N ARG A 287 -7.04 -12.86 6.06
CA ARG A 287 -8.29 -12.23 6.53
C ARG A 287 -8.10 -10.78 6.97
N ARG A 288 -7.00 -10.49 7.68
CA ARG A 288 -6.67 -9.12 8.11
C ARG A 288 -6.43 -8.18 6.95
N HIS A 289 -5.63 -8.58 5.96
CA HIS A 289 -5.49 -7.77 4.74
C HIS A 289 -6.81 -7.66 3.95
N GLY A 290 -7.71 -8.63 4.11
CA GLY A 290 -9.08 -8.56 3.57
C GLY A 290 -9.94 -7.47 4.19
N ILE A 291 -9.62 -6.98 5.40
CA ILE A 291 -10.38 -5.94 6.10
C ILE A 291 -10.50 -4.67 5.23
N LEU A 292 -9.39 -4.19 4.64
CA LEU A 292 -9.39 -3.05 3.72
C LEU A 292 -10.44 -3.20 2.62
N HIS A 293 -10.51 -4.37 2.01
CA HIS A 293 -11.37 -4.65 0.88
C HIS A 293 -12.84 -4.70 1.30
N HIS A 294 -13.13 -5.34 2.43
CA HIS A 294 -14.48 -5.37 3.01
C HIS A 294 -14.96 -3.99 3.46
N SER A 295 -14.07 -3.20 4.08
CA SER A 295 -14.33 -1.80 4.44
C SER A 295 -14.59 -0.95 3.21
N ALA A 296 -13.75 -1.07 2.18
CA ALA A 296 -13.90 -0.37 0.91
C ALA A 296 -15.21 -0.72 0.19
N ASP A 297 -15.57 -2.00 0.07
CA ASP A 297 -16.82 -2.44 -0.57
C ASP A 297 -18.04 -1.95 0.20
N ARG A 298 -17.97 -1.90 1.53
CA ARG A 298 -19.04 -1.34 2.36
C ARG A 298 -19.24 0.14 2.10
N VAL A 299 -18.17 0.94 2.15
CA VAL A 299 -18.25 2.38 1.87
C VAL A 299 -18.69 2.64 0.42
N TRP A 300 -18.17 1.87 -0.55
CA TRP A 300 -18.56 1.94 -1.95
C TRP A 300 -20.07 1.80 -2.16
N ARG A 301 -20.68 0.79 -1.52
CA ARG A 301 -22.13 0.52 -1.60
C ARG A 301 -22.95 1.61 -0.93
N GLU A 302 -22.53 2.05 0.25
CA GLU A 302 -23.24 3.09 1.01
C GLU A 302 -23.21 4.45 0.30
N MET A 303 -22.11 4.79 -0.37
CA MET A 303 -21.96 6.05 -1.11
C MET A 303 -22.51 5.97 -2.55
N GLY A 304 -22.96 4.80 -3.01
CA GLY A 304 -23.57 4.65 -4.33
C GLY A 304 -22.61 4.87 -5.51
N LEU A 305 -21.30 4.78 -5.32
CA LEU A 305 -20.26 5.01 -6.35
C LEU A 305 -20.38 4.09 -7.57
N GLY A 306 -21.13 3.00 -7.43
CA GLY A 306 -21.41 2.06 -8.51
C GLY A 306 -22.74 2.25 -9.24
N GLY A 307 -23.55 3.25 -8.89
CA GLY A 307 -24.80 3.57 -9.57
C GLY A 307 -24.56 4.39 -10.84
N SER A 308 -25.33 4.12 -11.91
CA SER A 308 -25.40 5.06 -13.03
C SER A 308 -25.85 6.43 -12.51
N PRO A 309 -25.30 7.55 -13.03
CA PRO A 309 -25.78 8.86 -12.64
C PRO A 309 -27.28 8.90 -12.96
N SER A 310 -28.09 9.12 -11.92
CA SER A 310 -29.50 9.45 -12.11
C SER A 310 -29.54 10.69 -12.98
N LEU A 311 -30.00 10.53 -14.22
CA LEU A 311 -30.40 11.63 -15.08
C LEU A 311 -31.44 12.45 -14.31
N LEU A 312 -31.02 13.60 -13.80
CA LEU A 312 -31.89 14.71 -13.41
C LEU A 312 -31.57 15.88 -14.32
#